data_AF-A0A928SLW0-F1
#
_entry.id   AF-A0A928SLW0-F1
#
_cell.length_a   1.000
_cell.length_b   1.000
_cell.length_c   1.000
_cell.angle_alpha   90.00
_cell.angle_beta   90.00
_cell.angle_gamma   90.00
#
_symmetry.space_group_name_H-M   'P 1'
#
loop_
_entity.id
_entity.type
_entity.pdbx_description
1 polymer ?
#
loop_
_entity_poly.entity_id
_entity_poly.type
_entity_poly.pdbx_seq_one_letter_code
_entity_poly.pdbx_strand_id
1 'polypeptide(L)' 'MVGVADMTGDGKSEILVVEPDSMTINWITSESGYTSFQTRTIGTQRAVIL' A
#
# COMPACT_ATOMS: atom_id res chain seq x y z
N MET A 1 0.53 11.51 -2.96
CA MET A 1 1.84 11.18 -3.56
C MET A 1 1.73 9.86 -4.30
N VAL A 2 2.36 9.71 -5.47
CA VAL A 2 2.44 8.44 -6.20
C VAL A 2 3.89 7.95 -6.20
N GLY A 3 4.10 6.66 -5.95
CA GLY A 3 5.40 6.01 -5.95
C GLY A 3 5.37 4.67 -6.69
N VAL A 4 6.55 4.23 -7.14
CA VAL A 4 6.73 2.98 -7.89
C VAL A 4 7.92 2.23 -7.31
N ALA A 5 7.75 0.94 -7.00
CA ALA A 5 8.78 0.08 -6.44
C ALA A 5 8.46 -1.39 -6.70
N ASP A 6 9.46 -2.28 -6.71
CA ASP A 6 9.26 -3.74 -6.64
C ASP A 6 9.10 -4.14 -5.16
N MET A 7 7.86 -4.38 -4.75
CA MET A 7 7.41 -4.73 -3.40
C MET A 7 7.15 -6.22 -3.24
N THR A 8 6.87 -6.93 -4.34
CA THR A 8 6.53 -8.36 -4.31
C THR A 8 7.74 -9.25 -4.55
N GLY A 9 8.81 -8.71 -5.14
CA GLY A 9 10.05 -9.43 -5.44
C GLY A 9 9.98 -10.21 -6.76
N ASP A 10 8.99 -9.92 -7.61
CA ASP A 10 8.81 -10.59 -8.91
C ASP A 10 9.56 -9.89 -10.06
N GLY A 11 10.32 -8.83 -9.75
CA GLY A 11 11.06 -8.03 -10.73
C GLY A 11 10.19 -7.07 -11.53
N LYS A 12 8.89 -6.96 -11.21
CA LYS A 12 7.99 -5.96 -11.80
C LYS A 12 7.67 -4.87 -10.79
N SER A 13 7.29 -3.71 -11.30
CA SER A 13 6.96 -2.58 -10.44
C SER A 13 5.50 -2.57 -10.01
N GLU A 14 5.27 -2.27 -8.75
CA GLU A 14 3.98 -1.93 -8.18
C GLU A 14 3.79 -0.42 -8.10
N ILE A 15 2.52 -0.01 -7.99
CA ILE A 15 2.13 1.40 -7.87
C ILE A 15 1.56 1.61 -6.47
N LEU A 16 2.05 2.64 -5.79
CA LEU A 16 1.55 3.09 -4.50
C LEU A 16 0.99 4.50 -4.62
N VAL A 17 -0.12 4.75 -3.93
CA VAL A 17 -0.71 6.07 -3.71
C VAL A 17 -0.75 6.32 -2.21
N VAL A 18 -0.04 7.34 -1.77
CA VAL A 18 -0.03 7.79 -0.37
C VAL A 18 -0.90 9.03 -0.25
N GLU A 19 -1.89 8.93 0.63
CA GLU A 19 -2.83 9.99 1.00
C GLU A 19 -2.49 10.44 2.43
N PRO A 20 -1.70 11.52 2.58
CA PRO A 20 -1.17 11.90 3.88
C PRO A 20 -2.26 12.38 4.85
N ASP A 21 -3.31 13.05 4.35
CA ASP A 21 -4.38 13.62 5.17
C ASP A 21 -5.17 12.54 5.93
N SER A 22 -5.44 11.41 5.27
CA SER A 22 -6.12 10.25 5.84
C SER A 22 -5.16 9.19 6.39
N MET A 23 -3.84 9.42 6.31
CA MET A 23 -2.80 8.44 6.62
C MET A 23 -3.04 7.09 5.94
N THR A 24 -3.55 7.10 4.71
CA THR A 24 -3.84 5.89 3.93
C THR A 24 -2.79 5.66 2.86
N ILE A 25 -2.43 4.39 2.69
CA ILE A 25 -1.64 3.91 1.57
C ILE A 25 -2.51 2.95 0.78
N ASN A 26 -2.66 3.22 -0.50
CA ASN A 26 -3.26 2.31 -1.46
C ASN A 26 -2.16 1.76 -2.37
N TRP A 27 -2.16 0.48 -2.68
CA TRP A 27 -1.21 -0.09 -3.64
C TRP A 27 -1.85 -1.16 -4.51
N ILE A 28 -1.31 -1.32 -5.72
CA ILE A 28 -1.75 -2.30 -6.69
C ILE A 28 -0.55 -3.10 -7.18
N THR A 29 -0.69 -4.42 -7.23
CA THR A 29 0.44 -5.33 -7.49
C THR A 29 0.46 -5.87 -8.92
N SER A 30 1.66 -6.20 -9.39
CA SER A 30 1.85 -6.96 -10.63
C SER A 30 1.23 -8.35 -10.53
N GLU A 31 1.29 -8.98 -9.36
CA GLU A 31 0.70 -10.29 -9.06
C GLU A 31 -0.84 -10.28 -9.14
N SER A 32 -1.49 -9.15 -8.82
CA SER A 32 -2.94 -8.98 -9.01
C SER A 32 -3.33 -8.68 -10.46
N GLY A 33 -2.37 -8.61 -11.38
CA GLY A 33 -2.58 -8.22 -12.77
C GLY A 33 -3.05 -6.77 -12.93
N TYR A 34 -2.79 -5.92 -11.93
CA TYR A 34 -3.32 -4.56 -11.85
C TYR A 34 -4.85 -4.45 -11.89
N THR A 35 -5.55 -5.45 -11.35
CA THR A 35 -7.02 -5.49 -11.33
C THR A 35 -7.64 -5.20 -9.95
N SER A 36 -6.83 -5.24 -8.89
CA SER A 36 -7.28 -5.00 -7.52
C SER A 36 -6.22 -4.26 -6.71
N PHE A 37 -6.67 -3.31 -5.89
CA PHE A 37 -5.81 -2.57 -4.98
C PHE A 37 -6.06 -3.00 -3.54
N GLN A 38 -5.05 -2.79 -2.70
CA GLN A 38 -5.11 -2.96 -1.26
C GLN A 38 -5.03 -1.58 -0.62
N THR A 39 -5.67 -1.42 0.55
CA THR A 39 -5.67 -0.17 1.32
C THR A 39 -5.21 -0.45 2.74
N ARG A 40 -4.35 0.42 3.28
CA ARG A 40 -3.94 0.37 4.69
C ARG A 40 -3.81 1.75 5.29
N THR A 41 -4.46 1.97 6.44
CA THR A 41 -4.23 3.16 7.27
C THR A 41 -3.03 2.91 8.18
N ILE A 42 -2.01 3.76 8.06
CA ILE A 42 -0.78 3.73 8.88
C ILE A 42 -0.91 4.75 10.02
N GLY A 43 -1.69 4.38 11.04
CA GLY A 43 -1.94 5.27 12.19
C GLY A 43 -2.88 4.70 13.23
N THR A 44 -3.61 3.63 12.89
CA THR A 44 -4.39 2.87 13.87
C THR A 44 -3.47 1.94 14.66
N GLN A 45 -2.84 2.44 15.71
CA GLN A 45 -2.18 1.58 16.69
C GLN A 45 -3.25 0.84 17.50
N ARG A 46 -3.16 -0.50 17.57
CA ARG A 46 -3.98 -1.28 18.51
C ARG A 46 -3.60 -0.82 19.91
N ALA A 47 -4.55 -0.33 20.69
CA ALA A 47 -4.34 -0.16 22.13
C ALA A 47 -3.98 -1.55 22.69
N VAL A 48 -2.72 -1.73 23.09
CA VAL A 48 -2.33 -2.89 23.88
C VAL A 48 -2.84 -2.60 25.29
N ILE A 49 -3.96 -3.23 25.65
CA ILE A 49 -4.45 -3.21 27.02
C ILE A 49 -3.56 -4.23 27.76
N LEU A 50 -2.70 -3.71 28.65
CA LEU A 50 -1.90 -4.50 29.59
C LEU A 50 -2.73 -4.81 30.84
#